data_AF-A0A640T6B8-F1
#
_entry.id   AF-A0A640T6B8-F1
#
_cell.length_a   1.000
_cell.length_b   1.000
_cell.length_c   1.000
_cell.angle_alpha   90.00
_cell.angle_beta   90.00
_cell.angle_gamma   90.00
#
_symmetry.space_group_name_H-M   'P 1'
#
loop_
_entity.id
_entity.type
_entity.pdbx_description
1 polymer ?
#
loop_
_entity_poly.entity_id
_entity_poly.type
_entity_poly.pdbx_seq_one_letter_code
_entity_poly.pdbx_strand_id
1 'polypeptide(L)'
;MLNWLWRRWVRRPAVDLVLAGAVVGLHLAAVQITGAGDVLGWPGREQRIAVYTTTATVVAIIGSFITAAVTLYAAATGPRMRVLRTHPQKGPEFRRNWMSILSATLVVSGLCLLAVVLDNTEHDEVGVHWLAEGAAALGVARAVRLMWLFGKVIIGNDLDLGDTRDPASPPPAPVRQPRA
;
A
#
# COMPACT_ATOMS: atom_id res chain seq x y z
N MET A 1 20.57 6.40 8.89
CA MET A 1 19.41 7.31 8.93
C MET A 1 18.17 6.76 8.20
N LEU A 2 18.32 6.17 7.01
CA LEU A 2 17.21 5.64 6.19
C LEU A 2 16.32 4.61 6.95
N ASN A 3 16.91 3.67 7.68
CA ASN A 3 16.19 2.64 8.45
C ASN A 3 15.33 3.18 9.62
N TRP A 4 15.56 4.41 10.06
CA TRP A 4 14.78 5.04 11.13
C TRP A 4 13.57 5.80 10.57
N LEU A 5 13.78 6.61 9.53
CA LEU A 5 12.71 7.26 8.77
C LEU A 5 11.73 6.22 8.23
N TRP A 6 12.26 5.11 7.71
CA TRP A 6 11.48 4.00 7.18
C TRP A 6 10.60 3.31 8.23
N ARG A 7 11.13 3.04 9.43
CA ARG A 7 10.34 2.48 10.54
C ARG A 7 9.25 3.44 11.01
N ARG A 8 9.53 4.75 10.97
CA ARG A 8 8.58 5.79 11.39
C ARG A 8 7.44 5.95 10.38
N TRP A 9 7.75 5.84 9.09
CA TRP A 9 6.79 5.86 7.98
C TRP A 9 5.80 4.68 8.05
N VAL A 10 6.31 3.46 8.26
CA VAL A 10 5.48 2.25 8.37
C VAL A 10 4.51 2.31 9.56
N ARG A 11 4.92 2.91 10.68
CA ARG A 11 4.06 3.05 11.88
C ARG A 11 2.91 4.05 11.69
N ARG A 12 3.02 4.97 10.74
CA ARG A 12 2.05 6.06 10.55
C ARG A 12 1.49 6.05 9.14
N PRO A 13 0.44 5.27 8.86
CA PRO A 13 -0.21 5.23 7.54
C PRO A 13 -0.75 6.59 7.09
N ALA A 14 -1.01 7.52 8.01
CA ALA A 14 -1.40 8.90 7.68
C ALA A 14 -0.30 9.68 6.94
N VAL A 15 0.97 9.27 7.05
CA VAL A 15 2.08 9.93 6.34
C VAL A 15 1.93 9.79 4.83
N ASP A 16 1.27 8.74 4.34
CA ASP A 16 1.05 8.56 2.90
C ASP A 16 0.06 9.59 2.35
N LEU A 17 -0.91 10.05 3.16
CA LEU A 17 -1.80 11.13 2.79
C LEU A 17 -1.06 12.46 2.71
N VAL A 18 -0.16 12.71 3.66
CA VAL A 18 0.68 13.91 3.67
C VAL A 18 1.66 13.91 2.49
N LEU A 19 2.28 12.76 2.19
CA LEU A 19 3.15 12.59 1.03
C LEU A 19 2.39 12.82 -0.27
N ALA A 20 1.22 12.18 -0.44
CA ALA A 20 0.40 12.37 -1.63
C ALA A 20 -0.02 13.85 -1.78
N GLY A 21 -0.50 14.48 -0.70
CA GLY A 21 -0.86 15.90 -0.70
C GLY A 21 0.32 16.81 -0.98
N ALA A 22 1.52 16.51 -0.47
CA ALA A 22 2.72 17.28 -0.73
C ALA A 22 3.18 17.15 -2.19
N VAL A 23 3.12 15.94 -2.76
CA VAL A 23 3.47 15.69 -4.17
C VAL A 23 2.54 16.47 -5.10
N VAL A 24 1.23 16.36 -4.87
CA VAL A 24 0.21 17.04 -5.67
C VAL A 24 0.29 18.55 -5.47
N GLY A 25 0.45 19.02 -4.24
CA GLY A 25 0.58 20.44 -3.94
C GLY A 25 1.84 21.06 -4.55
N LEU A 26 2.95 20.32 -4.59
CA LEU A 26 4.18 20.75 -5.24
C LEU A 26 4.04 20.76 -6.77
N HIS A 27 3.36 19.77 -7.35
CA HIS A 27 3.05 19.76 -8.77
C HIS A 27 2.12 20.91 -9.15
N LEU A 28 1.04 21.14 -8.38
CA LEU A 28 0.14 22.28 -8.54
C LEU A 28 0.90 23.60 -8.48
N ALA A 29 1.76 23.79 -7.48
CA ALA A 29 2.58 25.00 -7.37
C ALA A 29 3.52 25.16 -8.57
N ALA A 30 4.13 24.08 -9.05
CA ALA A 30 4.98 24.11 -10.24
C ALA A 30 4.18 24.54 -11.48
N VAL A 31 3.02 23.94 -11.73
CA VAL A 31 2.14 24.27 -12.86
C VAL A 31 1.67 25.73 -12.79
N GLN A 32 1.32 26.23 -11.60
CA GLN A 32 0.92 27.64 -11.41
C GLN A 32 2.06 28.63 -11.68
N ILE A 33 3.31 28.24 -11.40
CA ILE A 33 4.49 29.09 -11.63
C ILE A 33 4.92 29.06 -13.09
N THR A 34 4.92 27.88 -13.71
CA THR A 34 5.44 27.68 -15.08
C THR A 34 4.38 27.88 -16.16
N GLY A 35 3.10 27.78 -15.82
CA GLY A 35 1.99 27.73 -16.76
C GLY A 35 1.99 26.47 -17.64
N ALA A 36 2.83 25.48 -17.33
CA ALA A 36 3.07 24.29 -18.15
C ALA A 36 3.23 23.03 -17.29
N GLY A 37 2.92 21.86 -17.87
CA GLY A 37 3.04 20.58 -17.19
C GLY A 37 1.74 20.07 -16.58
N ASP A 38 0.59 20.66 -16.92
CA ASP A 38 -0.71 20.12 -16.54
C ASP A 38 -1.02 18.84 -17.34
N VAL A 39 -0.55 17.70 -16.81
CA VAL A 39 -0.60 16.39 -17.48
C VAL A 39 -2.03 15.94 -17.75
N LEU A 40 -2.98 16.29 -16.88
CA LEU A 40 -4.37 15.83 -16.95
C LEU A 40 -5.36 16.91 -17.36
N GLY A 41 -5.01 18.20 -17.30
CA GLY A 41 -5.84 19.27 -17.82
C GLY A 41 -5.66 19.56 -19.32
N TRP A 42 -4.53 19.17 -19.93
CA TRP A 42 -4.34 19.29 -21.39
C TRP A 42 -5.17 18.33 -22.24
N PRO A 43 -5.37 17.06 -21.85
CA PRO A 43 -6.20 16.14 -22.62
C PRO A 43 -7.68 16.55 -22.68
N GLY A 44 -8.32 16.26 -23.82
CA GLY A 44 -9.77 16.40 -23.96
C GLY A 44 -10.53 15.46 -23.03
N ARG A 45 -11.80 15.79 -22.74
CA ARG A 45 -12.64 15.09 -21.76
C ARG A 45 -12.66 13.57 -21.91
N GLU A 46 -12.83 13.05 -23.13
CA GLU A 46 -12.88 11.59 -23.35
C GLU A 46 -11.57 10.90 -22.90
N GLN A 47 -10.44 11.54 -23.17
CA GLN A 47 -9.13 11.03 -22.76
C GLN A 47 -8.96 11.10 -21.23
N ARG A 48 -9.44 12.16 -20.57
CA ARG A 48 -9.46 12.25 -19.10
C ARG A 48 -10.29 11.14 -18.46
N ILE A 49 -11.52 10.94 -18.95
CA ILE A 49 -12.41 9.86 -18.49
C ILE A 49 -11.75 8.49 -18.68
N ALA A 50 -11.09 8.26 -19.83
CA ALA A 50 -10.35 7.03 -20.07
C ALA A 50 -9.23 6.82 -19.04
N VAL A 51 -8.49 7.88 -18.67
CA VAL A 51 -7.43 7.80 -17.66
C VAL A 51 -8.02 7.52 -16.26
N TYR A 52 -9.11 8.18 -15.87
CA TYR A 52 -9.73 7.97 -14.55
C TYR A 52 -10.26 6.56 -14.39
N THR A 53 -10.97 6.05 -15.41
CA THR A 53 -11.53 4.69 -15.41
C THR A 53 -10.43 3.62 -15.45
N THR A 54 -9.38 3.83 -16.24
CA THR A 54 -8.21 2.93 -16.28
C THR A 54 -7.51 2.90 -14.92
N THR A 55 -7.30 4.06 -14.30
CA THR A 55 -6.68 4.16 -12.97
C THR A 55 -7.52 3.43 -11.92
N ALA A 56 -8.84 3.65 -11.89
CA ALA A 56 -9.75 2.95 -10.99
C ALA A 56 -9.67 1.43 -11.17
N THR A 57 -9.57 0.96 -12.42
CA THR A 57 -9.47 -0.47 -12.78
C THR A 57 -8.14 -1.07 -12.30
N VAL A 58 -7.01 -0.41 -12.57
CA VAL A 58 -5.68 -0.84 -12.09
C VAL A 58 -5.65 -0.96 -10.57
N VAL A 59 -6.22 0.02 -9.88
CA VAL A 59 -6.30 0.05 -8.42
C VAL A 59 -7.20 -1.08 -7.89
N ALA A 60 -8.34 -1.35 -8.53
CA ALA A 60 -9.20 -2.47 -8.19
C ALA A 60 -8.49 -3.83 -8.35
N ILE A 61 -7.75 -4.01 -9.45
CA ILE A 61 -6.93 -5.22 -9.68
C ILE A 61 -5.90 -5.39 -8.56
N ILE A 62 -5.18 -4.32 -8.19
CA ILE A 62 -4.22 -4.36 -7.07
C ILE A 62 -4.94 -4.73 -5.77
N GLY A 63 -6.14 -4.19 -5.51
CA GLY A 63 -7.01 -4.56 -4.39
C GLY A 63 -7.32 -6.05 -4.30
N SER A 64 -7.62 -6.68 -5.43
CA SER A 64 -7.84 -8.12 -5.51
C SER A 64 -6.59 -8.91 -5.14
N PHE A 65 -5.41 -8.52 -5.64
CA PHE A 65 -4.14 -9.16 -5.26
C PHE A 65 -3.80 -8.97 -3.77
N ILE A 66 -4.09 -7.81 -3.20
CA ILE A 66 -3.94 -7.56 -1.76
C ILE A 66 -4.78 -8.55 -0.95
N THR A 67 -6.01 -8.82 -1.39
CA THR A 67 -6.90 -9.75 -0.70
C THR A 67 -6.35 -11.17 -0.73
N ALA A 68 -5.84 -11.63 -1.88
CA ALA A 68 -5.15 -12.92 -1.99
C ALA A 68 -3.91 -12.99 -1.08
N ALA A 69 -3.10 -11.92 -1.07
CA ALA A 69 -1.93 -11.78 -0.21
C ALA A 69 -2.26 -11.88 1.29
N VAL A 70 -3.33 -11.22 1.74
CA VAL A 70 -3.80 -11.30 3.13
C VAL A 70 -4.26 -12.71 3.48
N THR A 71 -4.96 -13.39 2.58
CA THR A 71 -5.39 -14.78 2.76
C THR A 71 -4.21 -15.73 2.91
N LEU A 72 -3.21 -15.62 2.03
CA LEU A 72 -1.96 -16.39 2.11
C LEU A 72 -1.22 -16.09 3.41
N TYR A 73 -1.12 -14.81 3.78
CA TYR A 73 -0.55 -14.41 5.05
C TYR A 73 -1.31 -15.06 6.21
N ALA A 74 -2.64 -15.08 6.22
CA ALA A 74 -3.45 -15.65 7.30
C ALA A 74 -3.28 -17.18 7.39
N ALA A 75 -3.14 -17.85 6.25
CA ALA A 75 -2.95 -19.30 6.14
C ALA A 75 -1.55 -19.77 6.55
N ALA A 76 -0.52 -18.91 6.53
CA ALA A 76 0.84 -19.29 6.91
C ALA A 76 0.92 -19.76 8.39
N THR A 77 1.52 -20.92 8.65
CA THR A 77 1.55 -21.55 10.00
C THR A 77 2.94 -21.62 10.65
N GLY A 78 3.97 -21.06 9.98
CA GLY A 78 5.37 -21.12 10.41
C GLY A 78 5.64 -20.53 11.82
N PRO A 79 6.68 -21.00 12.53
CA PRO A 79 7.01 -20.55 13.89
C PRO A 79 7.24 -19.04 14.00
N ARG A 80 7.99 -18.42 13.08
CA ARG A 80 8.23 -16.96 13.12
C ARG A 80 6.98 -16.17 12.77
N MET A 81 6.14 -16.68 11.88
CA MET A 81 4.86 -16.06 11.56
C MET A 81 3.89 -16.08 12.75
N ARG A 82 3.89 -17.18 13.53
CA ARG A 82 3.12 -17.28 14.77
C ARG A 82 3.60 -16.26 15.81
N VAL A 83 4.92 -16.15 16.00
CA VAL A 83 5.52 -15.15 16.90
C VAL A 83 5.19 -13.72 16.43
N LEU A 84 5.22 -13.44 15.12
CA LEU A 84 4.87 -12.12 14.60
C LEU A 84 3.41 -11.74 14.90
N ARG A 85 2.48 -12.69 14.77
CA ARG A 85 1.04 -12.48 15.05
C ARG A 85 0.74 -12.30 16.53
N THR A 86 1.37 -13.09 17.39
CA THR A 86 1.14 -13.04 18.84
C THR A 86 1.92 -11.92 19.52
N HIS A 87 2.89 -11.32 18.85
CA HIS A 87 3.63 -10.20 19.40
C HIS A 87 2.70 -8.98 19.62
N PRO A 88 2.60 -8.46 20.86
CA PRO A 88 1.56 -7.49 21.24
C PRO A 88 1.62 -6.15 20.49
N GLN A 89 2.76 -5.80 19.90
CA GLN A 89 2.94 -4.55 19.16
C GLN A 89 2.94 -4.78 17.64
N LYS A 90 3.58 -5.84 17.15
CA LYS A 90 3.81 -6.06 15.70
C LYS A 90 2.58 -6.59 14.97
N GLY A 91 1.80 -7.48 15.59
CA GLY A 91 0.57 -8.01 15.00
C GLY A 91 -0.48 -6.93 14.71
N PRO A 92 -0.84 -6.08 15.68
CA PRO A 92 -1.75 -4.96 15.44
C PRO A 92 -1.23 -3.93 14.43
N GLU A 93 0.08 -3.61 14.44
CA GLU A 93 0.70 -2.71 13.45
C GLU A 93 0.58 -3.25 12.03
N PHE A 94 0.79 -4.55 11.85
CA PHE A 94 0.65 -5.22 10.56
C PHE A 94 -0.80 -5.13 10.07
N ARG A 95 -1.77 -5.51 10.90
CA ARG A 95 -3.21 -5.43 10.57
C ARG A 95 -3.65 -4.01 10.22
N ARG A 96 -3.18 -3.00 10.97
CA ARG A 96 -3.50 -1.59 10.69
C ARG A 96 -2.97 -1.14 9.34
N ASN A 97 -1.79 -1.60 8.94
CA ASN A 97 -1.24 -1.30 7.63
C ASN A 97 -2.06 -1.94 6.50
N TRP A 98 -2.49 -3.21 6.64
CA TRP A 98 -3.36 -3.86 5.65
C TRP A 98 -4.71 -3.16 5.50
N MET A 99 -5.39 -2.88 6.61
CA MET A 99 -6.66 -2.15 6.57
C MET A 99 -6.48 -0.75 5.96
N SER A 100 -5.34 -0.09 6.23
CA SER A 100 -5.03 1.20 5.63
C SER A 100 -4.79 1.12 4.13
N ILE A 101 -4.21 0.03 3.63
CA ILE A 101 -4.00 -0.16 2.19
C ILE A 101 -5.35 -0.44 1.52
N LEU A 102 -6.15 -1.38 2.06
CA LEU A 102 -7.47 -1.72 1.52
C LEU A 102 -8.42 -0.52 1.47
N SER A 103 -8.49 0.26 2.56
CA SER A 103 -9.29 1.48 2.59
C SER A 103 -8.78 2.53 1.60
N ALA A 104 -7.45 2.63 1.40
CA ALA A 104 -6.91 3.54 0.40
C ALA A 104 -7.26 3.10 -1.03
N THR A 105 -7.25 1.80 -1.33
CA THR A 105 -7.70 1.27 -2.63
C THR A 105 -9.14 1.70 -2.92
N LEU A 106 -10.02 1.57 -1.93
CA LEU A 106 -11.42 2.01 -2.03
C LEU A 106 -11.53 3.53 -2.24
N VAL A 107 -10.77 4.32 -1.47
CA VAL A 107 -10.75 5.78 -1.60
C VAL A 107 -10.25 6.21 -2.98
N VAL A 108 -9.16 5.64 -3.48
CA VAL A 108 -8.59 5.98 -4.79
C VAL A 108 -9.57 5.64 -5.90
N SER A 109 -10.12 4.42 -5.93
CA SER A 109 -11.13 4.04 -6.92
C SER A 109 -12.39 4.92 -6.82
N GLY A 110 -12.85 5.22 -5.60
CA GLY A 110 -13.99 6.10 -5.36
C GLY A 110 -13.75 7.53 -5.84
N LEU A 111 -12.56 8.09 -5.61
CA LEU A 111 -12.16 9.41 -6.10
C LEU A 111 -12.07 9.44 -7.63
N CYS A 112 -11.51 8.41 -8.27
CA CYS A 112 -11.48 8.32 -9.72
C CYS A 112 -12.89 8.22 -10.33
N LEU A 113 -13.80 7.45 -9.73
CA LEU A 113 -15.20 7.37 -10.18
C LEU A 113 -15.94 8.69 -9.94
N LEU A 114 -15.69 9.36 -8.81
CA LEU A 114 -16.22 10.69 -8.55
C LEU A 114 -15.72 11.70 -9.60
N ALA A 115 -14.45 11.63 -9.98
CA ALA A 115 -13.89 12.46 -11.04
C ALA A 115 -14.61 12.24 -12.38
N VAL A 116 -14.92 10.99 -12.74
CA VAL A 116 -15.74 10.70 -13.95
C VAL A 116 -17.12 11.34 -13.90
N VAL A 117 -17.77 11.34 -12.73
CA VAL A 117 -19.10 11.93 -12.55
C VAL A 117 -19.06 13.46 -12.56
N LEU A 118 -17.98 14.06 -12.06
CA LEU A 118 -17.83 15.52 -11.98
C LEU A 118 -17.30 16.14 -13.28
N ASP A 119 -16.51 15.39 -14.07
CA ASP A 119 -15.95 15.82 -15.35
C ASP A 119 -17.02 15.84 -16.47
N ASN A 120 -17.93 16.80 -16.36
CA ASN A 120 -19.07 16.99 -17.27
C ASN A 120 -18.80 18.02 -18.38
N THR A 121 -17.70 18.76 -18.31
CA THR A 121 -17.35 19.86 -19.23
C THR A 121 -16.19 19.47 -20.13
N GLU A 122 -16.13 20.01 -21.36
CA GLU A 122 -15.00 19.74 -22.26
C GLU A 122 -13.67 20.25 -21.68
N HIS A 123 -13.71 21.44 -21.09
CA HIS A 123 -12.60 22.05 -20.36
C HIS A 123 -12.79 21.85 -18.86
N ASP A 124 -11.72 21.50 -18.16
CA ASP A 124 -11.77 21.28 -16.72
C ASP A 124 -11.65 22.60 -15.95
N GLU A 125 -12.77 23.32 -15.86
CA GLU A 125 -12.84 24.62 -15.18
C GLU A 125 -12.81 24.50 -13.65
N VAL A 126 -13.21 23.34 -13.12
CA VAL A 126 -13.36 23.09 -11.67
C VAL A 126 -12.09 22.46 -11.08
N GLY A 127 -11.17 21.97 -11.91
CA GLY A 127 -9.93 21.32 -11.49
C GLY A 127 -10.14 19.89 -11.01
N VAL A 128 -11.09 19.16 -11.62
CA VAL A 128 -11.41 17.76 -11.30
C VAL A 128 -10.19 16.85 -11.51
N HIS A 129 -9.32 17.18 -12.46
CA HIS A 129 -8.07 16.47 -12.72
C HIS A 129 -7.13 16.43 -11.52
N TRP A 130 -7.09 17.48 -10.67
CA TRP A 130 -6.28 17.49 -9.45
C TRP A 130 -6.74 16.44 -8.43
N LEU A 131 -8.04 16.14 -8.40
CA LEU A 131 -8.59 15.10 -7.54
C LEU A 131 -8.14 13.71 -8.04
N ALA A 132 -8.17 13.50 -9.35
CA ALA A 132 -7.69 12.25 -9.96
C ALA A 132 -6.17 12.09 -9.79
N GLU A 133 -5.41 13.16 -9.93
CA GLU A 133 -3.96 13.15 -9.71
C GLU A 133 -3.62 12.84 -8.26
N GLY A 134 -4.36 13.44 -7.31
CA GLY A 134 -4.21 13.13 -5.89
C GLY A 134 -4.56 11.69 -5.55
N ALA A 135 -5.60 11.14 -6.19
CA ALA A 135 -5.93 9.73 -6.07
C ALA A 135 -4.80 8.84 -6.60
N ALA A 136 -4.24 9.16 -7.76
CA ALA A 136 -3.12 8.42 -8.35
C ALA A 136 -1.86 8.47 -7.47
N ALA A 137 -1.49 9.66 -6.97
CA ALA A 137 -0.35 9.85 -6.08
C ALA A 137 -0.51 9.06 -4.77
N LEU A 138 -1.71 9.06 -4.18
CA LEU A 138 -2.02 8.24 -3.02
C LEU A 138 -1.92 6.74 -3.34
N GLY A 139 -2.42 6.31 -4.50
CA GLY A 139 -2.30 4.94 -4.98
C GLY A 139 -0.84 4.47 -5.07
N VAL A 140 0.03 5.28 -5.66
CA VAL A 140 1.47 5.00 -5.78
C VAL A 140 2.13 4.90 -4.41
N ALA A 141 1.90 5.87 -3.51
CA ALA A 141 2.46 5.85 -2.17
C ALA A 141 2.09 4.57 -1.40
N ARG A 142 0.84 4.11 -1.56
CA ARG A 142 0.33 2.89 -0.92
C ARG A 142 0.87 1.63 -1.59
N ALA A 143 1.04 1.61 -2.90
CA ALA A 143 1.64 0.49 -3.62
C ALA A 143 3.09 0.24 -3.16
N VAL A 144 3.88 1.30 -2.97
CA VAL A 144 5.25 1.19 -2.42
C VAL A 144 5.23 0.61 -1.02
N ARG A 145 4.29 1.03 -0.16
CA ARG A 145 4.12 0.47 1.19
C ARG A 145 3.76 -1.02 1.14
N LEU A 146 2.87 -1.40 0.23
CA LEU A 146 2.46 -2.78 0.03
C LEU A 146 3.65 -3.66 -0.39
N MET A 147 4.42 -3.25 -1.40
CA MET A 147 5.61 -3.99 -1.86
C MET A 147 6.58 -4.26 -0.70
N TRP A 148 6.77 -3.27 0.18
CA TRP A 148 7.63 -3.45 1.35
C TRP A 148 7.07 -4.46 2.36
N LEU A 149 5.78 -4.36 2.70
CA LEU A 149 5.14 -5.31 3.62
C LEU A 149 5.24 -6.73 3.08
N PHE A 150 5.04 -6.89 1.78
CA PHE A 150 5.10 -8.18 1.12
C PHE A 150 6.52 -8.76 1.14
N GLY A 151 7.54 -7.95 0.81
CA GLY A 151 8.94 -8.38 0.90
C GLY A 151 9.35 -8.85 2.30
N LYS A 152 8.81 -8.22 3.35
CA LYS A 152 9.04 -8.65 4.74
C LYS A 152 8.42 -10.01 5.07
N VAL A 153 7.23 -10.28 4.54
CA VAL A 153 6.55 -11.57 4.71
C VAL A 153 7.32 -12.67 4.00
N ILE A 154 7.78 -12.42 2.77
CA ILE A 154 8.56 -13.39 1.97
C ILE A 154 9.86 -13.74 2.69
N ILE A 155 10.67 -12.75 3.09
CA ILE A 155 11.93 -13.00 3.81
C ILE A 155 11.69 -13.79 5.09
N GLY A 156 10.63 -13.46 5.85
CA GLY A 156 10.28 -14.20 7.06
C GLY A 156 9.92 -15.67 6.79
N ASN A 157 9.21 -15.92 5.69
CA ASN A 157 8.83 -17.26 5.27
C ASN A 157 10.02 -18.07 4.73
N ASP A 158 10.90 -17.46 3.95
CA ASP A 158 12.10 -18.11 3.40
C ASP A 158 13.07 -18.55 4.51
N LEU A 159 13.22 -17.72 5.55
CA LEU A 159 14.00 -18.10 6.74
C LEU A 159 13.35 -19.29 7.47
N ASP A 160 12.01 -19.36 7.56
CA ASP A 160 11.32 -20.49 8.21
C ASP A 160 11.51 -21.79 7.42
N LEU A 161 11.54 -21.72 6.08
CA LEU A 161 11.85 -22.85 5.20
C LEU A 161 13.32 -23.27 5.25
N GLY A 162 14.24 -22.32 5.45
CA GLY A 162 15.66 -22.58 5.64
C GLY A 162 15.95 -23.36 6.94
N ASP A 163 15.37 -22.91 8.06
CA ASP A 163 15.52 -23.57 9.36
C ASP A 163 14.97 -25.01 9.37
N THR A 164 13.88 -25.28 8.63
CA THR A 164 13.29 -26.63 8.54
C THR A 164 14.06 -27.57 7.62
N ARG A 165 14.92 -27.05 6.73
CA ARG A 165 15.75 -27.84 5.83
C ARG A 165 17.09 -28.25 6.42
N ASP A 166 17.49 -27.71 7.57
CA ASP A 166 18.76 -28.04 8.19
C ASP A 166 18.68 -29.40 8.93
N PRO A 167 19.23 -30.50 8.36
CA PRO A 167 19.13 -31.83 8.95
C PRO A 167 20.05 -32.00 10.17
N ALA A 168 20.90 -31.01 10.46
CA ALA A 168 21.91 -31.06 11.50
C ALA A 168 21.46 -30.48 12.85
N SER A 169 20.22 -29.97 12.95
CA SER A 169 19.70 -29.47 14.23
C SER A 169 19.47 -30.63 15.20
N PRO A 170 20.22 -30.74 16.31
CA PRO A 170 20.07 -31.84 17.25
C PRO A 170 18.66 -31.84 17.86
N PRO A 171 18.04 -33.01 18.06
CA PRO A 171 16.72 -33.09 18.67
C PRO A 171 16.74 -32.41 20.06
N PRO A 172 15.66 -31.70 20.44
CA PRO A 172 15.60 -31.04 21.74
C PRO A 172 15.83 -32.07 22.85
N ALA A 173 16.80 -31.80 23.73
CA ALA A 173 17.17 -32.69 24.80
C ALA A 173 15.94 -33.05 25.65
N PRO A 174 15.74 -34.33 26.01
CA PRO A 174 14.59 -34.73 26.80
C PRO A 174 14.61 -33.98 28.14
N VAL A 175 13.57 -33.18 28.37
CA VAL A 175 13.33 -32.50 29.64
C VAL A 175 13.16 -33.60 30.69
N ARG A 176 14.16 -33.76 31.58
CA ARG A 176 14.05 -34.63 32.75
C ARG A 176 12.88 -34.13 33.58
N GLN A 177 11.76 -34.84 33.54
CA GLN A 177 10.67 -34.62 34.48
C GLN A 177 11.19 -34.94 35.88
N PRO A 178 11.03 -34.04 36.86
CA PRO A 178 11.34 -34.38 38.25
C PRO A 178 10.41 -35.52 38.67
N ARG A 179 11.01 -36.65 39.06
CA ARG A 179 10.27 -37.78 39.64
C ARG A 179 9.61 -37.29 40.93
N ALA A 180 8.29 -37.47 41.00
CA ALA A 180 7.53 -37.38 42.23
C ALA A 180 7.88 -38.55 43.16
#